data_AF-A0A0D2LV08-F1
#
_entry.id   AF-A0A0D2LV08-F1
#
_cell.length_a   1.000
_cell.length_b   1.000
_cell.length_c   1.000
_cell.angle_alpha   90.00
_cell.angle_beta   90.00
_cell.angle_gamma   90.00
#
_symmetry.space_group_name_H-M   'P 1'
#
loop_
_entity.id
_entity.type
_entity.pdbx_description
1 polymer ?
#
loop_
_entity_poly.entity_id
_entity_poly.type
_entity_poly.pdbx_seq_one_letter_code
_entity_poly.pdbx_strand_id
1 'polypeptide(L)'
;MRPRTAAAPGTAGVAGLSLAAQTQYTLAAAAAALALRKLGRLACDADPISAAVPTPVAAGASDAWLCDRLAALRSGWLETDAVNLAALLLAGLAAAALLLRLAHRLLLKPRVYIVDFAVHKPDPSWLFSRADVRRLATDNGQIAPDDIDFMDKLAYRSGLADRTAIVPAIQRNMDHRPGIECARQEFEDTCFSAVAELLEKTGVRPSQIKFVVTNSSLFNPTPSLSAAVVNRFRMSDETINYSLGGMGCSAGVLAVDLARELLQNNPGSYALVVSHENITNSYYTGADKSMLIANTLFRANGAAVLLSSRPSDAGAAKYTLRHVVRTNMAADDEAYRCVWQTDDAAHNQGVSLKKELIAVAGRAVARNMARLGPLVLPAREQAKYAARALLRAALRAAPKKLSAALPIPDVWRKPYTPDFSSAFDAACIHTGGRGLQRLVRAGVY
;
A
#
# COMPACT_ATOMS: atom_id res chain seq x y z
N MET A 1 -26.62 -18.47 -42.17
CA MET A 1 -26.32 -17.20 -42.85
C MET A 1 -24.93 -16.72 -42.43
N ARG A 2 -24.21 -16.12 -43.38
CA ARG A 2 -22.74 -15.97 -43.44
C ARG A 2 -22.06 -15.26 -42.24
N PRO A 3 -20.77 -15.58 -41.99
CA PRO A 3 -19.92 -14.91 -41.01
C PRO A 3 -19.29 -13.63 -41.61
N ARG A 4 -18.93 -12.67 -40.76
CA ARG A 4 -18.02 -11.57 -41.13
C ARG A 4 -16.84 -11.55 -40.17
N THR A 5 -15.68 -11.72 -40.79
CA THR A 5 -14.31 -11.60 -40.26
C THR A 5 -14.01 -10.17 -39.81
N ALA A 6 -13.17 -10.03 -38.78
CA ALA A 6 -12.47 -8.80 -38.46
C ALA A 6 -11.16 -9.12 -37.73
N ALA A 7 -10.18 -8.24 -37.94
CA ALA A 7 -8.75 -8.48 -37.94
C ALA A 7 -8.05 -8.42 -36.56
N ALA A 8 -6.80 -8.87 -36.55
CA ALA A 8 -5.83 -8.81 -35.46
C ALA A 8 -5.32 -7.36 -35.17
N PRO A 9 -4.58 -7.13 -34.07
CA PRO A 9 -4.69 -5.94 -33.24
C PRO A 9 -3.71 -4.81 -33.57
N GLY A 10 -4.19 -3.57 -33.41
CA GLY A 10 -3.39 -2.36 -33.42
C GLY A 10 -3.09 -1.87 -31.99
N THR A 11 -1.85 -1.47 -31.78
CA THR A 11 -1.27 -0.95 -30.55
C THR A 11 -1.90 0.38 -30.10
N ALA A 12 -2.35 0.45 -28.85
CA ALA A 12 -2.60 1.69 -28.11
C ALA A 12 -2.14 1.44 -26.66
N GLY A 13 -1.38 2.30 -25.98
CA GLY A 13 -1.28 3.75 -26.10
C GLY A 13 -1.40 4.28 -24.68
N VAL A 14 -0.30 4.80 -24.16
CA VAL A 14 -0.06 5.12 -22.75
C VAL A 14 -0.92 6.29 -22.25
N ALA A 15 -1.49 6.09 -21.05
CA ALA A 15 -1.89 7.06 -20.03
C ALA A 15 -2.37 8.47 -20.46
N GLY A 16 -3.70 8.69 -20.37
CA GLY A 16 -4.29 10.03 -20.34
C GLY A 16 -4.13 10.67 -18.96
N LEU A 17 -3.38 11.77 -18.88
CA LEU A 17 -3.42 12.71 -17.78
C LEU A 17 -4.76 13.46 -17.78
N SER A 18 -5.33 13.70 -16.61
CA SER A 18 -6.58 14.43 -16.38
C SER A 18 -6.60 15.77 -17.14
N LEU A 19 -7.69 16.02 -17.86
CA LEU A 19 -7.97 17.23 -18.65
C LEU A 19 -7.82 18.53 -17.82
N ALA A 20 -8.02 18.45 -16.50
CA ALA A 20 -7.86 19.55 -15.55
C ALA A 20 -6.39 19.95 -15.32
N ALA A 21 -5.47 18.98 -15.36
CA ALA A 21 -4.04 19.26 -15.27
C ALA A 21 -3.56 19.93 -16.57
N GLN A 22 -4.00 19.45 -17.73
CA GLN A 22 -3.66 20.04 -19.02
C GLN A 22 -4.16 21.49 -19.17
N THR A 23 -5.33 21.83 -18.61
CA THR A 23 -5.85 23.21 -18.64
C THR A 23 -5.08 24.17 -17.74
N GLN A 24 -4.59 23.71 -16.58
CA GLN A 24 -3.75 24.54 -15.72
C GLN A 24 -2.35 24.79 -16.33
N TYR A 25 -1.78 23.78 -16.99
CA TYR A 25 -0.49 23.94 -17.69
C TYR A 25 -0.60 24.87 -18.92
N THR A 26 -1.69 24.80 -19.68
CA THR A 26 -1.88 25.68 -20.85
C THR A 26 -2.14 27.13 -20.45
N LEU A 27 -2.87 27.39 -19.36
CA LEU A 27 -3.09 28.75 -18.84
C LEU A 27 -1.79 29.38 -18.31
N ALA A 28 -0.97 28.60 -17.59
CA ALA A 28 0.33 29.09 -17.10
C ALA A 28 1.32 29.34 -18.24
N ALA A 29 1.37 28.46 -19.24
CA ALA A 29 2.20 28.63 -20.43
C ALA A 29 1.71 29.82 -21.30
N ALA A 30 0.41 30.03 -21.42
CA ALA A 30 -0.17 31.16 -22.12
C ALA A 30 0.12 32.49 -21.41
N ALA A 31 0.04 32.53 -20.07
CA ALA A 31 0.40 33.71 -19.27
C ALA A 31 1.90 34.05 -19.40
N ALA A 32 2.78 33.03 -19.36
CA ALA A 32 4.21 33.20 -19.58
C ALA A 32 4.54 33.67 -21.01
N ALA A 33 3.86 33.10 -22.02
CA ALA A 33 4.01 33.51 -23.41
C ALA A 33 3.48 34.93 -23.67
N LEU A 34 2.40 35.35 -22.99
CA LEU A 34 1.89 36.73 -23.06
C LEU A 34 2.85 37.72 -22.38
N ALA A 35 3.45 37.33 -21.25
CA ALA A 35 4.46 38.14 -20.58
C ALA A 35 5.72 38.29 -21.45
N LEU A 36 6.18 37.20 -22.07
CA LEU A 36 7.33 37.22 -22.99
C LEU A 36 7.02 37.97 -24.30
N ARG A 37 5.79 37.90 -24.83
CA ARG A 37 5.36 38.71 -25.98
C ARG A 37 5.22 40.19 -25.64
N LYS A 38 4.79 40.55 -24.43
CA LYS A 38 4.77 41.94 -23.96
C LYS A 38 6.19 42.50 -23.76
N LEU A 39 7.13 41.68 -23.30
CA LEU A 39 8.55 42.04 -23.20
C LEU A 39 9.23 42.14 -24.59
N GLY A 40 8.88 41.28 -25.54
CA GLY A 40 9.44 41.29 -26.91
C GLY A 40 8.92 42.40 -27.83
N ARG A 41 7.77 43.02 -27.52
CA ARG A 41 7.22 44.15 -28.30
C ARG A 41 7.77 45.52 -27.87
N LEU A 42 8.64 45.59 -26.86
CA LEU A 42 9.28 46.82 -26.38
C LEU A 42 10.69 47.05 -26.94
N ALA A 43 11.12 46.23 -27.91
CA ALA A 43 12.30 46.51 -28.72
C ALA A 43 11.90 47.45 -29.88
N CYS A 44 11.97 48.76 -29.66
CA CYS A 44 11.91 49.73 -30.74
C CYS A 44 13.18 49.62 -31.60
N ASP A 45 12.97 49.41 -32.90
CA ASP A 45 13.96 49.63 -33.95
C ASP A 45 14.51 51.06 -33.87
N ALA A 46 15.84 51.20 -33.87
CA ALA A 46 16.52 52.44 -34.20
C ALA A 46 17.94 52.12 -34.70
N ASP A 47 18.06 51.81 -35.99
CA ASP A 47 19.28 52.03 -36.76
C ASP A 47 19.37 53.52 -37.14
N PRO A 48 20.57 54.14 -37.12
CA PRO A 48 20.71 55.55 -37.47
C PRO A 48 21.00 55.73 -38.97
N ILE A 49 20.59 56.92 -39.47
CA ILE A 49 20.99 57.58 -40.73
C ILE A 49 20.08 57.34 -41.95
N SER A 50 19.15 58.28 -42.18
CA SER A 50 18.93 58.98 -43.47
C SER A 50 17.75 59.95 -43.35
N ALA A 51 17.85 61.08 -44.06
CA ALA A 51 17.14 62.33 -43.85
C ALA A 51 15.72 62.44 -44.46
N ALA A 52 15.01 63.49 -44.01
CA ALA A 52 14.04 64.33 -44.73
C ALA A 52 12.51 64.18 -44.46
N VAL A 53 11.98 65.24 -43.80
CA VAL A 53 10.64 65.90 -43.94
C VAL A 53 9.40 65.26 -43.24
N PRO A 54 8.50 66.07 -42.62
CA PRO A 54 7.66 65.64 -41.49
C PRO A 54 6.15 65.50 -41.81
N THR A 55 5.43 64.68 -41.04
CA THR A 55 4.00 64.89 -40.71
C THR A 55 3.67 64.31 -39.32
N PRO A 56 2.75 64.93 -38.55
CA PRO A 56 2.53 64.58 -37.15
C PRO A 56 1.37 63.58 -37.01
N VAL A 57 1.58 62.49 -36.27
CA VAL A 57 0.48 61.74 -35.66
C VAL A 57 0.68 61.77 -34.16
N ALA A 58 -0.31 62.31 -33.48
CA ALA A 58 -0.37 62.49 -32.04
C ALA A 58 -0.28 61.13 -31.32
N ALA A 59 0.85 60.87 -30.67
CA ALA A 59 0.95 59.87 -29.61
C ALA A 59 0.52 60.55 -28.28
N GLY A 60 -0.45 59.94 -27.61
CA GLY A 60 -1.04 60.47 -26.38
C GLY A 60 -0.04 60.57 -25.23
N ALA A 61 -0.28 61.53 -24.32
CA ALA A 61 0.56 61.83 -23.16
C ALA A 61 0.83 60.64 -22.21
N SER A 62 0.12 59.52 -22.34
CA SER A 62 0.39 58.27 -21.60
C SER A 62 1.60 57.49 -22.10
N ASP A 63 1.92 57.59 -23.39
CA ASP A 63 3.06 56.87 -23.99
C ASP A 63 4.37 57.63 -23.76
N ALA A 64 4.32 58.96 -23.69
CA ALA A 64 5.47 59.81 -23.35
C ALA A 64 5.96 59.57 -21.92
N TRP A 65 5.04 59.42 -20.95
CA TRP A 65 5.41 59.11 -19.56
C TRP A 65 6.03 57.72 -19.39
N LEU A 66 5.53 56.73 -20.14
CA LEU A 66 6.07 55.38 -20.14
C LEU A 66 7.44 55.33 -20.81
N CYS A 67 7.62 56.06 -21.93
CA CYS A 67 8.89 56.22 -22.61
C CYS A 67 9.92 56.99 -21.79
N ASP A 68 9.53 58.04 -21.05
CA ASP A 68 10.43 58.74 -20.12
C ASP A 68 10.82 57.87 -18.93
N ARG A 69 9.89 57.06 -18.39
CA ARG A 69 10.21 56.05 -17.35
C ARG A 69 11.11 54.94 -17.89
N LEU A 70 10.93 54.50 -19.14
CA LEU A 70 11.78 53.52 -19.80
C LEU A 70 13.14 54.10 -20.21
N ALA A 71 13.22 55.40 -20.53
CA ALA A 71 14.45 56.12 -20.79
C ALA A 71 15.22 56.44 -19.51
N ALA A 72 14.53 56.74 -18.40
CA ALA A 72 15.11 56.83 -17.05
C ALA A 72 15.58 55.47 -16.53
N LEU A 73 14.83 54.40 -16.81
CA LEU A 73 15.29 53.02 -16.60
C LEU A 73 16.50 52.71 -17.49
N ARG A 74 16.53 53.09 -18.77
CA ARG A 74 17.69 52.84 -19.65
C ARG A 74 18.94 53.65 -19.29
N SER A 75 18.79 54.90 -18.87
CA SER A 75 19.92 55.78 -18.50
C SER A 75 20.47 55.49 -17.10
N GLY A 76 19.64 55.01 -16.16
CA GLY A 76 20.09 54.52 -14.85
C GLY A 76 20.58 53.07 -14.82
N TRP A 77 20.34 52.29 -15.88
CA TRP A 77 20.81 50.90 -16.01
C TRP A 77 22.15 50.74 -16.72
N LEU A 78 22.69 51.80 -17.32
CA LEU A 78 23.95 51.74 -18.08
C LEU A 78 25.19 52.20 -17.29
N GLU A 79 25.02 52.58 -16.01
CA GLU A 79 26.06 52.43 -15.00
C GLU A 79 25.72 51.19 -14.17
N THR A 80 25.95 49.99 -14.74
CA THR A 80 25.87 48.75 -13.96
C THR A 80 27.04 48.71 -12.98
N ASP A 81 26.87 49.34 -11.82
CA ASP A 81 27.71 49.02 -10.67
C ASP A 81 27.64 47.51 -10.42
N ALA A 82 28.78 46.89 -10.13
CA ALA A 82 28.88 45.46 -9.83
C ALA A 82 27.85 44.98 -8.80
N VAL A 83 27.39 45.90 -7.94
CA VAL A 83 26.33 45.72 -6.94
C VAL A 83 24.97 45.37 -7.57
N ASN A 84 24.56 46.04 -8.66
CA ASN A 84 23.28 45.79 -9.32
C ASN A 84 23.28 44.44 -10.07
N LEU A 85 24.40 44.08 -10.68
CA LEU A 85 24.57 42.77 -11.33
C LEU A 85 24.56 41.63 -10.30
N ALA A 86 25.25 41.81 -9.18
CA ALA A 86 25.26 40.85 -8.07
C ALA A 86 23.86 40.69 -7.45
N ALA A 87 23.11 41.79 -7.26
CA ALA A 87 21.74 41.75 -6.75
C ALA A 87 20.79 40.98 -7.69
N LEU A 88 20.89 41.19 -9.00
CA LEU A 88 20.10 40.46 -10.01
C LEU A 88 20.46 38.97 -10.04
N LEU A 89 21.75 38.61 -9.93
CA LEU A 89 22.19 37.22 -9.85
C LEU A 89 21.70 36.52 -8.57
N LEU A 90 21.78 37.19 -7.42
CA LEU A 90 21.26 36.67 -6.15
C LEU A 90 19.73 36.48 -6.19
N ALA A 91 19.00 37.43 -6.76
CA ALA A 91 17.56 37.32 -6.96
C ALA A 91 17.20 36.15 -7.89
N GLY A 92 17.95 35.97 -8.99
CA GLY A 92 17.79 34.85 -9.91
C GLY A 92 18.06 33.49 -9.24
N LEU A 93 19.13 33.39 -8.44
CA LEU A 93 19.46 32.19 -7.67
C LEU A 93 18.38 31.88 -6.60
N ALA A 94 17.87 32.90 -5.91
CA ALA A 94 16.80 32.74 -4.94
C ALA A 94 15.49 32.27 -5.61
N ALA A 95 15.15 32.82 -6.77
CA ALA A 95 13.99 32.39 -7.55
C ALA A 95 14.14 30.95 -8.06
N ALA A 96 15.31 30.58 -8.59
CA ALA A 96 15.62 29.22 -9.01
C ALA A 96 15.55 28.24 -7.83
N ALA A 97 16.11 28.60 -6.67
CA ALA A 97 16.03 27.80 -5.45
C ALA A 97 14.58 27.64 -4.94
N LEU A 98 13.76 28.69 -5.03
CA LEU A 98 12.34 28.63 -4.68
C LEU A 98 11.57 27.72 -5.65
N LEU A 99 11.81 27.84 -6.96
CA LEU A 99 11.20 26.97 -7.97
C LEU A 99 11.63 25.51 -7.79
N LEU A 100 12.92 25.25 -7.52
CA LEU A 100 13.42 23.92 -7.19
C LEU A 100 12.78 23.38 -5.91
N ARG A 101 12.62 24.19 -4.87
CA ARG A 101 11.91 23.78 -3.64
C ARG A 101 10.44 23.50 -3.90
N LEU A 102 9.76 24.30 -4.72
CA LEU A 102 8.35 24.12 -5.05
C LEU A 102 8.16 22.85 -5.89
N ALA A 103 8.98 22.68 -6.94
CA ALA A 103 9.02 21.48 -7.75
C ALA A 103 9.33 20.25 -6.89
N HIS A 104 10.32 20.33 -5.99
CA HIS A 104 10.65 19.24 -5.08
C HIS A 104 9.47 18.92 -4.15
N ARG A 105 8.78 19.91 -3.58
CA ARG A 105 7.58 19.69 -2.76
C ARG A 105 6.42 19.08 -3.55
N LEU A 106 6.25 19.45 -4.81
CA LEU A 106 5.23 18.89 -5.70
C LEU A 106 5.57 17.47 -6.16
N LEU A 107 6.86 17.13 -6.25
CA LEU A 107 7.35 15.80 -6.61
C LEU A 107 7.43 14.85 -5.41
N LEU A 108 7.53 15.37 -4.19
CA LEU A 108 7.54 14.56 -2.98
C LEU A 108 6.14 14.07 -2.63
N LYS A 109 5.98 12.75 -2.58
CA LYS A 109 4.77 12.15 -2.04
C LYS A 109 4.64 12.51 -0.55
N PRO A 110 3.43 12.87 -0.08
CA PRO A 110 3.25 13.16 1.33
C PRO A 110 3.52 11.90 2.16
N ARG A 111 4.00 12.13 3.38
CA ARG A 111 4.17 11.06 4.36
C ARG A 111 2.80 10.54 4.77
N VAL A 112 2.72 9.24 4.99
CA VAL A 112 1.53 8.59 5.51
C VAL A 112 1.82 8.11 6.91
N TYR A 113 0.93 8.48 7.82
CA TYR A 113 1.00 8.17 9.23
C TYR A 113 -0.08 7.16 9.57
N ILE A 114 0.22 6.19 10.42
CA ILE A 114 -0.78 5.39 11.11
C ILE A 114 -1.01 6.10 12.44
N VAL A 115 -2.14 6.79 12.53
CA VAL A 115 -2.49 7.63 13.68
C VAL A 115 -2.67 6.73 14.90
N ASP A 116 -3.61 5.79 14.80
CA ASP A 116 -3.88 4.76 15.81
C ASP A 116 -4.57 3.55 15.15
N PHE A 117 -4.77 2.49 15.92
CA PHE A 117 -5.53 1.32 15.55
C PHE A 117 -6.32 0.78 16.76
N ALA A 118 -7.38 0.03 16.47
CA ALA A 118 -8.12 -0.72 17.46
C ALA A 118 -8.41 -2.12 16.95
N VAL A 119 -8.52 -3.07 17.87
CA VAL A 119 -8.85 -4.46 17.58
C VAL A 119 -10.01 -4.85 18.48
N HIS A 120 -10.99 -5.52 17.90
CA HIS A 120 -12.13 -6.03 18.64
C HIS A 120 -11.67 -6.91 19.81
N LYS A 121 -12.23 -6.62 20.99
CA LYS A 121 -12.06 -7.45 22.18
C LYS A 121 -13.34 -8.28 22.34
N PRO A 122 -13.29 -9.58 22.03
CA PRO A 122 -14.46 -10.43 22.06
C PRO A 122 -14.96 -10.61 23.49
N ASP A 123 -16.28 -10.69 23.63
CA ASP A 123 -16.94 -10.99 24.90
C ASP A 123 -16.51 -12.37 25.43
N PRO A 124 -16.43 -12.60 26.75
CA PRO A 124 -16.07 -13.90 27.31
C PRO A 124 -16.91 -15.08 26.80
N SER A 125 -18.15 -14.86 26.36
CA SER A 125 -19.00 -15.88 25.73
C SER A 125 -18.50 -16.39 24.37
N TRP A 126 -17.56 -15.67 23.74
CA TRP A 126 -16.93 -16.06 22.48
C TRP A 126 -15.70 -16.96 22.72
N LEU A 127 -15.27 -17.12 23.97
CA LEU A 127 -14.09 -17.91 24.31
C LEU A 127 -14.33 -19.40 24.04
N PHE A 128 -13.50 -19.93 23.17
CA PHE A 128 -13.49 -21.30 22.70
C PHE A 128 -12.12 -21.91 23.03
N SER A 129 -12.16 -22.98 23.82
CA SER A 129 -10.99 -23.74 24.26
C SER A 129 -10.58 -24.80 23.25
N ARG A 130 -9.38 -25.38 23.41
CA ARG A 130 -8.97 -26.53 22.60
C ARG A 130 -9.87 -27.75 22.82
N ALA A 131 -10.32 -27.96 24.06
CA ALA A 131 -11.24 -29.05 24.38
C ALA A 131 -12.60 -28.88 23.66
N ASP A 132 -13.01 -27.64 23.43
CA ASP A 132 -14.26 -27.32 22.72
C ASP A 132 -14.19 -27.73 21.23
N VAL A 133 -12.99 -27.82 20.62
CA VAL A 133 -12.83 -28.32 19.25
C VAL A 133 -13.38 -29.75 19.13
N ARG A 134 -12.97 -30.64 20.04
CA ARG A 134 -13.49 -32.02 20.06
C ARG A 134 -14.96 -32.03 20.41
N ARG A 135 -15.38 -31.32 21.47
CA ARG A 135 -16.79 -31.27 21.89
C ARG A 135 -17.68 -30.88 20.72
N LEU A 136 -17.39 -29.76 20.06
CA LEU A 136 -18.15 -29.27 18.92
C LEU A 136 -18.17 -30.28 17.77
N ALA A 137 -17.03 -30.88 17.42
CA ALA A 137 -16.98 -31.85 16.34
C ALA A 137 -17.77 -33.15 16.66
N THR A 138 -17.73 -33.61 17.91
CA THR A 138 -18.49 -34.77 18.38
C THR A 138 -19.99 -34.48 18.40
N ASP A 139 -20.39 -33.34 18.96
CA ASP A 139 -21.79 -32.92 19.06
C ASP A 139 -22.41 -32.70 17.67
N ASN A 140 -21.60 -32.38 16.65
CA ASN A 140 -22.07 -32.16 15.27
C ASN A 140 -22.48 -33.49 14.61
N GLY A 141 -21.84 -34.59 15.00
CA GLY A 141 -22.17 -35.95 14.57
C GLY A 141 -21.82 -36.29 13.12
N GLN A 142 -21.29 -35.36 12.31
CA GLN A 142 -20.98 -35.61 10.89
C GLN A 142 -19.49 -35.87 10.64
N ILE A 143 -18.62 -35.39 11.52
CA ILE A 143 -17.16 -35.57 11.38
C ILE A 143 -16.78 -36.93 11.95
N ALA A 144 -16.06 -37.74 11.16
CA ALA A 144 -15.64 -39.08 11.56
C ALA A 144 -14.70 -39.04 12.79
N PRO A 145 -14.73 -40.05 13.69
CA PRO A 145 -13.90 -40.07 14.90
C PRO A 145 -12.39 -39.87 14.65
N ASP A 146 -11.85 -40.48 13.59
CA ASP A 146 -10.45 -40.33 13.19
C ASP A 146 -10.09 -38.90 12.78
N ASP A 147 -11.05 -38.17 12.19
CA ASP A 147 -10.88 -36.78 11.77
C ASP A 147 -11.05 -35.80 12.94
N ILE A 148 -11.89 -36.14 13.93
CA ILE A 148 -11.94 -35.44 15.22
C ILE A 148 -10.59 -35.54 15.93
N ASP A 149 -10.00 -36.74 15.97
CA ASP A 149 -8.67 -36.95 16.55
C ASP A 149 -7.56 -36.21 15.80
N PHE A 150 -7.69 -36.11 14.48
CA PHE A 150 -6.80 -35.27 13.67
C PHE A 150 -6.94 -33.79 14.04
N MET A 151 -8.16 -33.25 14.11
CA MET A 151 -8.43 -31.87 14.50
C MET A 151 -7.90 -31.55 15.90
N ASP A 152 -8.10 -32.44 16.87
CA ASP A 152 -7.63 -32.24 18.24
C ASP A 152 -6.10 -32.19 18.33
N LYS A 153 -5.41 -33.14 17.69
CA LYS A 153 -3.93 -33.14 17.59
C LYS A 153 -3.42 -31.85 16.95
N LEU A 154 -4.13 -31.34 15.94
CA LEU A 154 -3.78 -30.11 15.26
C LEU A 154 -4.03 -28.87 16.13
N ALA A 155 -5.16 -28.81 16.85
CA ALA A 155 -5.47 -27.72 17.78
C ALA A 155 -4.36 -27.56 18.83
N TYR A 156 -3.84 -28.65 19.37
CA TYR A 156 -2.72 -28.64 20.32
C TYR A 156 -1.39 -28.15 19.70
N ARG A 157 -1.17 -28.38 18.40
CA ARG A 157 0.07 -28.03 17.67
C ARG A 157 0.00 -26.68 16.94
N SER A 158 -1.18 -26.08 16.86
CA SER A 158 -1.46 -24.83 16.12
C SER A 158 -0.63 -23.63 16.59
N GLY A 159 -0.20 -23.62 17.85
CA GLY A 159 0.45 -22.46 18.48
C GLY A 159 -0.53 -21.36 18.92
N LEU A 160 -1.84 -21.58 18.75
CA LEU A 160 -2.87 -20.72 19.32
C LEU A 160 -2.91 -20.89 20.85
N ALA A 161 -3.33 -19.83 21.56
CA ALA A 161 -3.63 -19.94 22.99
C ALA A 161 -4.72 -20.99 23.26
N ASP A 162 -4.82 -21.47 24.49
CA ASP A 162 -5.85 -22.46 24.82
C ASP A 162 -7.26 -21.89 24.60
N ARG A 163 -7.50 -20.67 25.09
CA ARG A 163 -8.77 -19.95 24.93
C ARG A 163 -8.62 -18.86 23.87
N THR A 164 -9.41 -18.95 22.82
CA THR A 164 -9.41 -18.03 21.67
C THR A 164 -10.84 -17.72 21.25
N ALA A 165 -11.06 -16.69 20.44
CA ALA A 165 -12.41 -16.27 20.09
C ALA A 165 -12.97 -17.00 18.86
N ILE A 166 -14.16 -17.55 18.99
CA ILE A 166 -15.00 -18.09 17.91
C ILE A 166 -16.38 -17.44 17.99
N VAL A 167 -16.98 -17.16 16.84
CA VAL A 167 -18.31 -16.55 16.80
C VAL A 167 -19.36 -17.43 17.48
N PRO A 168 -20.29 -16.85 18.25
CA PRO A 168 -21.33 -17.61 18.93
C PRO A 168 -22.20 -18.43 17.98
N ALA A 169 -22.37 -17.98 16.73
CA ALA A 169 -23.13 -18.71 15.72
C ALA A 169 -22.57 -20.13 15.48
N ILE A 170 -21.24 -20.27 15.38
CA ILE A 170 -20.57 -21.58 15.24
C ILE A 170 -20.70 -22.41 16.54
N GLN A 171 -20.68 -21.75 17.70
CA GLN A 171 -20.76 -22.45 18.98
C GLN A 171 -22.17 -22.95 19.34
N ARG A 172 -23.22 -22.23 18.90
CA ARG A 172 -24.62 -22.47 19.28
C ARG A 172 -25.36 -23.37 18.29
N ASN A 173 -24.98 -23.35 17.00
CA ASN A 173 -25.79 -23.98 15.96
C ASN A 173 -24.92 -24.81 15.01
N MET A 174 -25.20 -26.11 14.97
CA MET A 174 -24.49 -27.14 14.19
C MET A 174 -24.93 -27.19 12.73
N ASP A 175 -25.70 -26.21 12.27
CA ASP A 175 -26.03 -26.07 10.87
C ASP A 175 -24.79 -25.64 10.10
N HIS A 176 -24.56 -26.32 8.97
CA HIS A 176 -23.41 -26.12 8.09
C HIS A 176 -23.15 -24.64 7.75
N ARG A 177 -24.19 -23.78 7.77
CA ARG A 177 -24.11 -22.34 7.54
C ARG A 177 -25.23 -21.59 8.28
N PRO A 178 -24.93 -20.87 9.37
CA PRO A 178 -25.90 -20.05 10.09
C PRO A 178 -26.59 -18.95 9.25
N GLY A 179 -26.07 -18.64 8.06
CA GLY A 179 -26.70 -17.76 7.09
C GLY A 179 -26.09 -16.37 7.03
N ILE A 180 -26.62 -15.55 6.13
CA ILE A 180 -26.07 -14.22 5.83
C ILE A 180 -26.26 -13.23 6.99
N GLU A 181 -27.36 -13.37 7.74
CA GLU A 181 -27.69 -12.46 8.83
C GLU A 181 -26.75 -12.65 10.03
N CYS A 182 -26.47 -13.90 10.39
CA CYS A 182 -25.46 -14.22 11.41
C CYS A 182 -24.07 -13.71 10.99
N ALA A 183 -23.71 -13.83 9.70
CA ALA A 183 -22.45 -13.29 9.19
C ALA A 183 -22.41 -11.75 9.22
N ARG A 184 -23.54 -11.07 8.97
CA ARG A 184 -23.66 -9.62 9.18
C ARG A 184 -23.42 -9.27 10.65
N GLN A 185 -24.09 -9.96 11.56
CA GLN A 185 -23.93 -9.73 13.00
C GLN A 185 -22.47 -9.87 13.45
N GLU A 186 -21.75 -10.91 12.99
CA GLU A 186 -20.31 -11.06 13.26
C GLU A 186 -19.52 -9.80 12.83
N PHE A 187 -19.76 -9.30 11.62
CA PHE A 187 -19.09 -8.10 11.14
C PHE A 187 -19.44 -6.88 11.98
N GLU A 188 -20.71 -6.69 12.34
CA GLU A 188 -21.16 -5.55 13.14
C GLU A 188 -20.54 -5.58 14.54
N ASP A 189 -20.62 -6.71 15.24
CA ASP A 189 -20.08 -6.89 16.59
C ASP A 189 -18.56 -6.62 16.62
N THR A 190 -17.84 -7.16 15.63
CA THR A 190 -16.38 -7.07 15.59
C THR A 190 -15.88 -5.74 15.05
N CYS A 191 -16.38 -5.29 13.90
CA CYS A 191 -15.83 -4.13 13.20
C CYS A 191 -16.39 -2.82 13.71
N PHE A 192 -17.67 -2.72 14.07
CA PHE A 192 -18.21 -1.46 14.57
C PHE A 192 -17.65 -1.13 15.95
N SER A 193 -17.44 -2.12 16.81
CA SER A 193 -16.77 -1.89 18.09
C SER A 193 -15.32 -1.40 17.90
N ALA A 194 -14.55 -2.02 17.00
CA ALA A 194 -13.19 -1.58 16.70
C ALA A 194 -13.14 -0.16 16.11
N VAL A 195 -14.04 0.18 15.17
CA VAL A 195 -14.11 1.52 14.59
C VAL A 195 -14.54 2.54 15.65
N ALA A 196 -15.53 2.23 16.49
CA ALA A 196 -15.97 3.13 17.55
C ALA A 196 -14.84 3.44 18.55
N GLU A 197 -14.14 2.40 19.04
CA GLU A 197 -13.00 2.56 19.95
C GLU A 197 -11.87 3.39 19.32
N LEU A 198 -11.60 3.19 18.02
CA LEU A 198 -10.59 3.96 17.30
C LEU A 198 -10.95 5.44 17.15
N LEU A 199 -12.19 5.74 16.78
CA LEU A 199 -12.67 7.11 16.63
C LEU A 199 -12.66 7.84 17.99
N GLU A 200 -13.06 7.16 19.06
CA GLU A 200 -13.00 7.68 20.42
C GLU A 200 -11.57 8.00 20.84
N LYS A 201 -10.62 7.05 20.67
CA LYS A 201 -9.21 7.25 21.01
C LYS A 201 -8.56 8.42 20.26
N THR A 202 -8.91 8.60 19.00
CA THR A 202 -8.28 9.60 18.12
C THR A 202 -8.98 10.95 18.14
N GLY A 203 -10.24 11.02 18.58
CA GLY A 203 -11.08 12.21 18.51
C GLY A 203 -11.44 12.64 17.08
N VAL A 204 -11.10 11.84 16.06
CA VAL A 204 -11.41 12.13 14.67
C VAL A 204 -12.89 11.88 14.42
N ARG A 205 -13.60 12.89 13.92
CA ARG A 205 -15.03 12.74 13.61
C ARG A 205 -15.21 11.88 12.35
N PRO A 206 -16.23 11.00 12.30
CA PRO A 206 -16.53 10.20 11.11
C PRO A 206 -16.62 11.01 9.81
N SER A 207 -17.19 12.22 9.87
CA SER A 207 -17.33 13.13 8.72
C SER A 207 -16.01 13.66 8.16
N GLN A 208 -14.89 13.53 8.88
CA GLN A 208 -13.56 13.93 8.42
C GLN A 208 -12.84 12.82 7.63
N ILE A 209 -13.39 11.61 7.60
CA ILE A 209 -12.79 10.45 6.94
C ILE A 209 -13.16 10.45 5.46
N LYS A 210 -12.15 10.68 4.60
CA LYS A 210 -12.34 10.76 3.15
C LYS A 210 -12.42 9.38 2.51
N PHE A 211 -11.64 8.42 3.01
CA PHE A 211 -11.57 7.07 2.44
C PHE A 211 -11.91 6.00 3.46
N VAL A 212 -12.72 5.03 3.07
CA VAL A 212 -12.96 3.80 3.85
C VAL A 212 -12.57 2.60 3.01
N VAL A 213 -11.66 1.77 3.50
CA VAL A 213 -11.24 0.54 2.84
C VAL A 213 -11.54 -0.63 3.75
N THR A 214 -12.49 -1.48 3.38
CA THR A 214 -12.77 -2.72 4.09
C THR A 214 -12.16 -3.92 3.36
N ASN A 215 -11.90 -5.01 4.07
CA ASN A 215 -11.56 -6.28 3.44
C ASN A 215 -12.21 -7.46 4.18
N SER A 216 -12.57 -8.48 3.41
CA SER A 216 -13.07 -9.79 3.85
C SER A 216 -13.04 -10.76 2.67
N SER A 217 -12.60 -12.01 2.87
CA SER A 217 -12.47 -12.98 1.77
C SER A 217 -13.70 -13.85 1.64
N LEU A 218 -14.22 -14.34 2.76
CA LEU A 218 -15.28 -15.34 2.82
C LEU A 218 -16.68 -14.71 2.90
N PHE A 219 -16.77 -13.40 3.12
CA PHE A 219 -18.05 -12.69 3.19
C PHE A 219 -18.00 -11.32 2.50
N ASN A 220 -18.68 -11.22 1.34
CA ASN A 220 -18.75 -10.03 0.50
C ASN A 220 -20.22 -9.74 0.11
N PRO A 221 -21.04 -9.20 1.03
CA PRO A 221 -22.47 -9.00 0.80
C PRO A 221 -22.79 -7.74 -0.02
N THR A 222 -24.05 -7.64 -0.46
CA THR A 222 -24.67 -6.39 -0.96
C THR A 222 -25.72 -5.91 0.05
N PRO A 223 -25.68 -4.63 0.50
CA PRO A 223 -24.60 -3.64 0.30
C PRO A 223 -23.28 -4.08 0.96
N SER A 224 -22.17 -3.51 0.47
CA SER A 224 -20.81 -3.87 0.88
C SER A 224 -20.52 -3.54 2.35
N LEU A 225 -19.49 -4.19 2.90
CA LEU A 225 -19.00 -3.93 4.27
C LEU A 225 -18.55 -2.47 4.46
N SER A 226 -17.94 -1.89 3.43
CA SER A 226 -17.53 -0.49 3.42
C SER A 226 -18.72 0.47 3.48
N ALA A 227 -19.80 0.17 2.75
CA ALA A 227 -21.05 0.93 2.83
C ALA A 227 -21.73 0.78 4.19
N ALA A 228 -21.67 -0.41 4.82
CA ALA A 228 -22.20 -0.63 6.16
C ALA A 228 -21.48 0.24 7.21
N VAL A 229 -20.15 0.37 7.13
CA VAL A 229 -19.36 1.27 8.00
C VAL A 229 -19.77 2.74 7.79
N VAL A 230 -19.82 3.19 6.53
CA VAL A 230 -20.25 4.57 6.19
C VAL A 230 -21.64 4.87 6.76
N ASN A 231 -22.59 3.95 6.58
CA ASN A 231 -23.95 4.08 7.10
C ASN A 231 -23.97 4.13 8.63
N ARG A 232 -23.31 3.18 9.29
CA ARG A 232 -23.34 3.03 10.76
C ARG A 232 -22.81 4.25 11.49
N PHE A 233 -21.74 4.85 10.98
CA PHE A 233 -21.05 5.99 11.60
C PHE A 233 -21.47 7.34 11.01
N ARG A 234 -22.45 7.36 10.09
CA ARG A 234 -22.96 8.59 9.46
C ARG A 234 -21.80 9.44 8.91
N MET A 235 -20.92 8.78 8.14
CA MET A 235 -19.80 9.46 7.48
C MET A 235 -20.30 10.41 6.40
N SER A 236 -19.40 11.22 5.85
CA SER A 236 -19.73 12.22 4.83
C SER A 236 -20.30 11.56 3.56
N ASP A 237 -21.17 12.28 2.85
CA ASP A 237 -21.64 11.90 1.51
C ASP A 237 -20.51 11.96 0.45
N GLU A 238 -19.44 12.70 0.74
CA GLU A 238 -18.21 12.72 -0.05
C GLU A 238 -17.26 11.55 0.25
N THR A 239 -17.55 10.68 1.24
CA THR A 239 -16.67 9.57 1.61
C THR A 239 -16.61 8.52 0.51
N ILE A 240 -15.40 8.31 -0.04
CA ILE A 240 -15.15 7.30 -1.07
C ILE A 240 -14.80 5.98 -0.37
N ASN A 241 -15.50 4.90 -0.72
CA ASN A 241 -15.36 3.63 -0.04
C ASN A 241 -15.03 2.47 -0.99
N TYR A 242 -14.21 1.53 -0.51
CA TYR A 242 -13.72 0.35 -1.24
C TYR A 242 -13.90 -0.90 -0.37
N SER A 243 -14.39 -1.99 -0.96
CA SER A 243 -14.48 -3.29 -0.30
C SER A 243 -13.65 -4.32 -1.06
N LEU A 244 -12.58 -4.80 -0.43
CA LEU A 244 -11.63 -5.73 -1.03
C LEU A 244 -12.01 -7.18 -0.70
N GLY A 245 -12.25 -7.98 -1.74
CA GLY A 245 -12.62 -9.40 -1.62
C GLY A 245 -11.52 -10.36 -2.09
N GLY A 246 -11.56 -11.60 -1.60
CA GLY A 246 -10.79 -12.73 -2.14
C GLY A 246 -9.27 -12.68 -2.01
N MET A 247 -8.72 -11.83 -1.13
CA MET A 247 -7.26 -11.67 -0.96
C MET A 247 -6.68 -12.47 0.23
N GLY A 248 -7.52 -13.12 1.02
CA GLY A 248 -7.13 -13.95 2.15
C GLY A 248 -6.37 -13.17 3.22
N CYS A 249 -5.50 -13.87 3.95
CA CYS A 249 -4.70 -13.32 5.05
C CYS A 249 -3.78 -12.13 4.67
N SER A 250 -3.58 -11.86 3.37
CA SER A 250 -2.79 -10.71 2.90
C SER A 250 -3.58 -9.40 2.83
N ALA A 251 -4.92 -9.47 2.91
CA ALA A 251 -5.81 -8.36 2.59
C ALA A 251 -5.59 -7.12 3.47
N GLY A 252 -5.26 -7.29 4.75
CA GLY A 252 -5.02 -6.16 5.67
C GLY A 252 -3.86 -5.27 5.24
N VAL A 253 -2.71 -5.86 4.89
CA VAL A 253 -1.53 -5.09 4.43
C VAL A 253 -1.78 -4.47 3.06
N LEU A 254 -2.53 -5.15 2.18
CA LEU A 254 -2.92 -4.62 0.87
C LEU A 254 -3.91 -3.45 1.00
N ALA A 255 -4.82 -3.49 1.98
CA ALA A 255 -5.73 -2.39 2.28
C ALA A 255 -4.97 -1.16 2.80
N VAL A 256 -3.95 -1.35 3.65
CA VAL A 256 -3.03 -0.28 4.07
C VAL A 256 -2.25 0.30 2.88
N ASP A 257 -1.79 -0.55 1.96
CA ASP A 257 -1.08 -0.14 0.75
C ASP A 257 -1.97 0.73 -0.15
N LEU A 258 -3.22 0.31 -0.36
CA LEU A 258 -4.22 1.09 -1.10
C LEU A 258 -4.52 2.42 -0.40
N ALA A 259 -4.74 2.40 0.92
CA ALA A 259 -4.99 3.62 1.69
C ALA A 259 -3.81 4.60 1.60
N ARG A 260 -2.57 4.11 1.63
CA ARG A 260 -1.37 4.94 1.40
C ARG A 260 -1.42 5.62 0.05
N GLU A 261 -1.73 4.89 -1.02
CA GLU A 261 -1.80 5.47 -2.37
C GLU A 261 -2.93 6.50 -2.49
N LEU A 262 -4.10 6.22 -1.92
CA LEU A 262 -5.22 7.18 -1.88
C LEU A 262 -4.80 8.47 -1.16
N LEU A 263 -4.16 8.35 0.00
CA LEU A 263 -3.69 9.48 0.80
C LEU A 263 -2.53 10.25 0.15
N GLN A 264 -1.66 9.56 -0.60
CA GLN A 264 -0.57 10.20 -1.34
C GLN A 264 -1.08 11.03 -2.52
N ASN A 265 -2.15 10.56 -3.16
CA ASN A 265 -2.82 11.29 -4.24
C ASN A 265 -3.86 12.30 -3.72
N ASN A 266 -4.20 12.25 -2.43
CA ASN A 266 -5.13 13.17 -1.77
C ASN A 266 -4.54 13.66 -0.44
N PRO A 267 -3.51 14.52 -0.46
CA PRO A 267 -2.84 15.00 0.74
C PRO A 267 -3.82 15.68 1.71
N GLY A 268 -3.51 15.65 3.01
CA GLY A 268 -4.32 16.32 4.04
C GLY A 268 -5.61 15.60 4.43
N SER A 269 -5.77 14.32 4.08
CA SER A 269 -6.99 13.54 4.32
C SER A 269 -6.77 12.41 5.33
N TYR A 270 -7.87 11.81 5.81
CA TYR A 270 -7.86 10.56 6.56
C TYR A 270 -8.36 9.39 5.71
N ALA A 271 -7.80 8.21 5.97
CA ALA A 271 -8.28 6.95 5.45
C ALA A 271 -8.48 5.96 6.61
N LEU A 272 -9.64 5.33 6.66
CA LEU A 272 -9.96 4.26 7.61
C LEU A 272 -9.83 2.92 6.89
N VAL A 273 -8.97 2.05 7.40
CA VAL A 273 -8.88 0.65 6.98
C VAL A 273 -9.59 -0.21 8.02
N VAL A 274 -10.55 -1.04 7.61
CA VAL A 274 -11.21 -2.03 8.47
C VAL A 274 -10.93 -3.42 7.90
N SER A 275 -10.24 -4.26 8.67
CA SER A 275 -9.86 -5.61 8.25
C SER A 275 -10.59 -6.62 9.10
N HIS A 276 -11.26 -7.54 8.42
CA HIS A 276 -12.05 -8.59 9.04
C HIS A 276 -12.06 -9.82 8.13
N GLU A 277 -12.03 -11.01 8.71
CA GLU A 277 -12.37 -12.24 7.99
C GLU A 277 -13.56 -12.89 8.69
N ASN A 278 -14.64 -13.08 7.93
CA ASN A 278 -15.88 -13.63 8.45
C ASN A 278 -15.81 -15.14 8.43
N ILE A 279 -16.04 -15.77 9.57
CA ILE A 279 -15.93 -17.23 9.69
C ILE A 279 -17.27 -17.90 9.95
N THR A 280 -18.34 -17.14 10.19
CA THR A 280 -19.67 -17.66 10.57
C THR A 280 -20.15 -18.81 9.69
N ASN A 281 -19.98 -18.72 8.38
CA ASN A 281 -20.43 -19.74 7.41
C ASN A 281 -19.31 -20.66 6.93
N SER A 282 -18.18 -20.73 7.62
CA SER A 282 -16.96 -21.41 7.17
C SER A 282 -16.60 -22.66 7.98
N TYR A 283 -17.48 -23.11 8.87
CA TYR A 283 -17.26 -24.38 9.59
C TYR A 283 -17.45 -25.56 8.64
N TYR A 284 -16.40 -26.36 8.45
CA TYR A 284 -16.38 -27.47 7.50
C TYR A 284 -16.66 -28.80 8.20
N THR A 285 -17.61 -29.59 7.69
CA THR A 285 -18.04 -30.86 8.30
C THR A 285 -17.73 -32.09 7.45
N GLY A 286 -17.09 -31.91 6.29
CA GLY A 286 -16.71 -33.02 5.40
C GLY A 286 -15.41 -33.74 5.83
N ALA A 287 -14.95 -34.66 4.98
CA ALA A 287 -13.83 -35.56 5.28
C ALA A 287 -12.47 -35.10 4.71
N ASP A 288 -12.40 -33.98 3.98
CA ASP A 288 -11.13 -33.48 3.46
C ASP A 288 -10.30 -32.85 4.58
N LYS A 289 -9.24 -33.56 4.99
CA LYS A 289 -8.29 -33.11 6.01
C LYS A 289 -7.66 -31.76 5.71
N SER A 290 -7.49 -31.37 4.44
CA SER A 290 -6.95 -30.06 4.07
C SER A 290 -7.91 -28.92 4.39
N MET A 291 -9.21 -29.18 4.46
CA MET A 291 -10.25 -28.22 4.84
C MET A 291 -10.53 -28.24 6.35
N LEU A 292 -10.44 -29.39 7.01
CA LEU A 292 -10.59 -29.52 8.47
C LEU A 292 -9.56 -28.70 9.26
N ILE A 293 -8.39 -28.40 8.66
CA ILE A 293 -7.38 -27.52 9.26
C ILE A 293 -8.01 -26.14 9.60
N ALA A 294 -8.88 -25.61 8.75
CA ALA A 294 -9.49 -24.28 8.94
C ALA A 294 -10.28 -24.19 10.25
N ASN A 295 -11.04 -25.23 10.60
CA ASN A 295 -11.81 -25.31 11.85
C ASN A 295 -10.92 -25.13 13.09
N THR A 296 -9.67 -25.56 13.02
CA THR A 296 -8.73 -25.48 14.14
C THR A 296 -7.96 -24.17 14.20
N LEU A 297 -7.80 -23.45 13.07
CA LEU A 297 -6.94 -22.27 12.95
C LEU A 297 -7.71 -20.94 12.92
N PHE A 298 -8.85 -20.89 12.23
CA PHE A 298 -9.56 -19.63 12.01
C PHE A 298 -10.27 -19.17 13.29
N ARG A 299 -10.16 -17.88 13.58
CA ARG A 299 -10.70 -17.24 14.79
C ARG A 299 -11.40 -15.94 14.42
N ALA A 300 -12.40 -15.60 15.23
CA ALA A 300 -13.11 -14.34 15.10
C ALA A 300 -12.13 -13.17 15.26
N ASN A 301 -12.33 -12.13 14.47
CA ASN A 301 -11.39 -11.01 14.37
C ASN A 301 -12.11 -9.74 13.91
N GLY A 302 -11.48 -8.59 14.14
CA GLY A 302 -11.92 -7.30 13.62
C GLY A 302 -10.90 -6.24 14.01
N ALA A 303 -10.36 -5.51 13.04
CA ALA A 303 -9.37 -4.47 13.28
C ALA A 303 -9.70 -3.22 12.47
N ALA A 304 -9.52 -2.06 13.09
CA ALA A 304 -9.64 -0.76 12.45
C ALA A 304 -8.30 -0.01 12.58
N VAL A 305 -7.85 0.63 11.49
CA VAL A 305 -6.60 1.39 11.44
C VAL A 305 -6.88 2.74 10.81
N LEU A 306 -6.52 3.82 11.49
CA LEU A 306 -6.68 5.17 10.98
C LEU A 306 -5.36 5.66 10.40
N LEU A 307 -5.37 6.04 9.13
CA LEU A 307 -4.23 6.59 8.42
C LEU A 307 -4.47 8.06 8.09
N SER A 308 -3.39 8.85 8.08
CA SER A 308 -3.42 10.28 7.77
C SER A 308 -2.27 10.68 6.86
N SER A 309 -2.51 11.63 5.96
CA SER A 309 -1.45 12.37 5.25
C SER A 309 -1.30 13.82 5.73
N ARG A 310 -1.90 14.16 6.88
CA ARG A 310 -1.82 15.51 7.48
C ARG A 310 -0.52 15.67 8.25
N PRO A 311 0.29 16.71 7.96
CA PRO A 311 1.51 16.97 8.73
C PRO A 311 1.26 17.24 10.22
N SER A 312 0.08 17.76 10.59
CA SER A 312 -0.32 18.02 11.98
C SER A 312 -0.37 16.75 12.83
N ASP A 313 -0.65 15.61 12.22
CA ASP A 313 -0.85 14.35 12.94
C ASP A 313 0.48 13.63 13.19
N ALA A 314 1.59 14.13 12.64
CA ALA A 314 2.90 13.50 12.74
C ALA A 314 3.38 13.32 14.19
N GLY A 315 3.03 14.25 15.09
CA GLY A 315 3.41 14.20 16.50
C GLY A 315 2.55 13.25 17.34
N ALA A 316 1.31 13.00 16.93
CA ALA A 316 0.37 12.13 17.64
C ALA A 316 0.33 10.69 17.07
N ALA A 317 0.82 10.50 15.85
CA ALA A 317 0.75 9.20 15.18
C ALA A 317 1.65 8.15 15.82
N LYS A 318 1.13 6.94 16.00
CA LYS A 318 1.91 5.79 16.49
C LYS A 318 3.02 5.38 15.55
N TYR A 319 2.78 5.43 14.24
CA TYR A 319 3.77 5.00 13.23
C TYR A 319 3.81 5.92 12.01
N THR A 320 4.98 5.99 11.39
CA THR A 320 5.14 6.52 10.03
C THR A 320 5.32 5.35 9.06
N LEU A 321 4.46 5.26 8.05
CA LEU A 321 4.55 4.22 7.02
C LEU A 321 5.68 4.55 6.04
N ARG A 322 6.78 3.78 6.09
CA ARG A 322 7.98 4.03 5.26
C ARG A 322 7.94 3.30 3.93
N HIS A 323 7.77 1.98 3.99
CA HIS A 323 7.83 1.11 2.83
C HIS A 323 6.74 0.05 2.93
N VAL A 324 6.13 -0.28 1.79
CA VAL A 324 5.33 -1.48 1.60
C VAL A 324 5.85 -2.15 0.35
N VAL A 325 6.18 -3.44 0.46
CA VAL A 325 6.74 -4.23 -0.63
C VAL A 325 5.83 -5.42 -0.89
N ARG A 326 5.30 -5.51 -2.10
CA ARG A 326 4.42 -6.61 -2.50
C ARG A 326 5.18 -7.66 -3.32
N THR A 327 4.96 -8.92 -2.96
CA THR A 327 5.34 -10.07 -3.78
C THR A 327 4.07 -10.76 -4.24
N ASN A 328 3.91 -10.95 -5.55
CA ASN A 328 2.79 -11.68 -6.14
C ASN A 328 3.32 -12.94 -6.82
N MET A 329 2.71 -14.08 -6.51
CA MET A 329 3.02 -15.39 -7.08
C MET A 329 1.80 -16.05 -7.74
N ALA A 330 0.73 -15.30 -8.02
CA ALA A 330 -0.50 -15.85 -8.59
C ALA A 330 -0.34 -16.45 -10.00
N ALA A 331 0.74 -16.14 -10.72
CA ALA A 331 1.07 -16.74 -12.01
C ALA A 331 1.77 -18.11 -11.90
N ASP A 332 2.14 -18.54 -10.69
CA ASP A 332 2.67 -19.87 -10.38
C ASP A 332 1.50 -20.74 -9.93
N ASP A 333 1.17 -21.78 -10.71
CA ASP A 333 0.02 -22.67 -10.47
C ASP A 333 0.02 -23.33 -9.09
N GLU A 334 1.21 -23.72 -8.58
CA GLU A 334 1.35 -24.31 -7.25
C GLU A 334 1.02 -23.26 -6.19
N ALA A 335 1.57 -22.05 -6.34
CA ALA A 335 1.31 -20.96 -5.40
C ALA A 335 -0.16 -20.48 -5.43
N TYR A 336 -0.75 -20.43 -6.62
CA TYR A 336 -2.16 -20.05 -6.82
C TYR A 336 -3.13 -21.03 -6.15
N ARG A 337 -2.85 -22.34 -6.21
CA ARG A 337 -3.71 -23.40 -5.67
C ARG A 337 -3.44 -23.74 -4.19
N CYS A 338 -2.48 -23.08 -3.53
CA CYS A 338 -2.06 -23.41 -2.16
C CYS A 338 -3.15 -23.19 -1.10
N VAL A 339 -3.96 -22.15 -1.27
CA VAL A 339 -5.11 -21.84 -0.42
C VAL A 339 -6.28 -21.58 -1.35
N TRP A 340 -7.28 -22.46 -1.30
CA TRP A 340 -8.34 -22.45 -2.29
C TRP A 340 -9.69 -22.76 -1.65
N GLN A 341 -10.67 -21.87 -1.85
CA GLN A 341 -12.04 -22.13 -1.44
C GLN A 341 -12.72 -22.98 -2.52
N THR A 342 -13.22 -24.15 -2.16
CA THR A 342 -13.83 -25.10 -3.10
C THR A 342 -14.75 -26.05 -2.35
N ASP A 343 -15.57 -26.76 -3.11
CA ASP A 343 -16.35 -27.88 -2.60
C ASP A 343 -15.51 -29.16 -2.60
N ASP A 344 -15.79 -30.04 -1.64
CA ASP A 344 -15.31 -31.41 -1.63
C ASP A 344 -16.15 -32.32 -2.55
N ALA A 345 -15.83 -33.62 -2.58
CA ALA A 345 -16.55 -34.59 -3.40
C ALA A 345 -18.03 -34.80 -2.99
N ALA A 346 -18.41 -34.41 -1.78
CA ALA A 346 -19.77 -34.48 -1.26
C ALA A 346 -20.47 -33.11 -1.31
N HIS A 347 -19.92 -32.14 -2.04
CA HIS A 347 -20.42 -30.77 -2.19
C HIS A 347 -20.43 -29.94 -0.89
N ASN A 348 -19.62 -30.31 0.10
CA ASN A 348 -19.38 -29.46 1.26
C ASN A 348 -18.30 -28.43 0.91
N GLN A 349 -18.65 -27.15 0.98
CA GLN A 349 -17.70 -26.06 0.76
C GLN A 349 -16.73 -25.94 1.94
N GLY A 350 -15.45 -25.77 1.63
CA GLY A 350 -14.43 -25.45 2.61
C GLY A 350 -13.28 -24.65 2.01
N VAL A 351 -12.28 -24.37 2.84
CA VAL A 351 -11.03 -23.72 2.42
C VAL A 351 -9.91 -24.75 2.52
N SER A 352 -9.48 -25.27 1.38
CA SER A 352 -8.40 -26.27 1.31
C SER A 352 -7.04 -25.60 1.50
N LEU A 353 -6.29 -26.04 2.51
CA LEU A 353 -4.91 -25.66 2.77
C LEU A 353 -3.96 -26.79 2.32
N LYS A 354 -3.27 -26.59 1.19
CA LYS A 354 -2.38 -27.61 0.60
C LYS A 354 -1.07 -27.73 1.38
N LYS A 355 -0.41 -28.90 1.28
CA LYS A 355 0.82 -29.22 2.02
C LYS A 355 2.00 -28.36 1.57
N GLU A 356 1.97 -27.93 0.32
CA GLU A 356 2.97 -27.10 -0.36
C GLU A 356 2.99 -25.65 0.18
N LEU A 357 1.96 -25.24 0.93
CA LEU A 357 1.78 -23.88 1.46
C LEU A 357 3.03 -23.36 2.17
N ILE A 358 3.69 -24.17 3.00
CA ILE A 358 4.89 -23.75 3.75
C ILE A 358 6.07 -23.50 2.81
N ALA A 359 6.26 -24.34 1.79
CA ALA A 359 7.32 -24.19 0.81
C ALA A 359 7.08 -22.94 -0.05
N VAL A 360 5.85 -22.76 -0.55
CA VAL A 360 5.45 -21.58 -1.33
C VAL A 360 5.61 -20.29 -0.50
N ALA A 361 5.16 -20.29 0.76
CA ALA A 361 5.34 -19.16 1.66
C ALA A 361 6.82 -18.82 1.86
N GLY A 362 7.69 -19.83 2.01
CA GLY A 362 9.14 -19.65 2.05
C GLY A 362 9.69 -18.94 0.80
N ARG A 363 9.31 -19.41 -0.39
CA ARG A 363 9.69 -18.76 -1.66
C ARG A 363 9.19 -17.31 -1.74
N ALA A 364 7.95 -17.05 -1.31
CA ALA A 364 7.34 -15.72 -1.33
C ALA A 364 8.06 -14.74 -0.40
N VAL A 365 8.38 -15.18 0.82
CA VAL A 365 9.12 -14.39 1.81
C VAL A 365 10.55 -14.12 1.33
N ALA A 366 11.26 -15.12 0.79
CA ALA A 366 12.60 -14.92 0.23
C ALA A 366 12.60 -13.85 -0.89
N ARG A 367 11.64 -13.94 -1.83
CA ARG A 367 11.46 -12.92 -2.89
C ARG A 367 11.11 -11.54 -2.32
N ASN A 368 10.29 -11.47 -1.28
CA ASN A 368 9.92 -10.22 -0.64
C ASN A 368 11.11 -9.56 0.05
N MET A 369 11.88 -10.33 0.84
CA MET A 369 13.06 -9.85 1.56
C MET A 369 14.17 -9.39 0.61
N ALA A 370 14.36 -10.07 -0.52
CA ALA A 370 15.29 -9.62 -1.57
C ALA A 370 14.93 -8.23 -2.13
N ARG A 371 13.63 -7.90 -2.20
CA ARG A 371 13.14 -6.58 -2.65
C ARG A 371 13.17 -5.54 -1.53
N LEU A 372 12.88 -5.96 -0.29
CA LEU A 372 12.87 -5.09 0.88
C LEU A 372 14.28 -4.69 1.33
N GLY A 373 15.26 -5.60 1.20
CA GLY A 373 16.64 -5.43 1.65
C GLY A 373 17.26 -4.07 1.28
N PRO A 374 17.31 -3.68 0.00
CA PRO A 374 17.88 -2.41 -0.42
C PRO A 374 17.20 -1.16 0.18
N LEU A 375 15.94 -1.28 0.61
CA LEU A 375 15.17 -0.17 1.17
C LEU A 375 15.39 0.02 2.68
N VAL A 376 15.76 -1.05 3.40
CA VAL A 376 15.80 -1.05 4.88
C VAL A 376 17.18 -1.34 5.46
N LEU A 377 18.04 -2.08 4.73
CA LEU A 377 19.33 -2.49 5.26
C LEU A 377 20.31 -1.33 5.34
N PRO A 378 21.15 -1.26 6.40
CA PRO A 378 22.24 -0.30 6.46
C PRO A 378 23.20 -0.42 5.27
N ALA A 379 23.78 0.70 4.85
CA ALA A 379 24.71 0.74 3.71
C ALA A 379 25.87 -0.25 3.84
N ARG A 380 26.34 -0.51 5.07
CA ARG A 380 27.37 -1.52 5.37
C ARG A 380 26.95 -2.93 4.96
N GLU A 381 25.71 -3.32 5.26
CA GLU A 381 25.18 -4.64 4.91
C GLU A 381 24.98 -4.78 3.40
N GLN A 382 24.50 -3.70 2.76
CA GLN A 382 24.36 -3.66 1.31
C GLN A 382 25.72 -3.78 0.61
N ALA A 383 26.76 -3.10 1.10
CA ALA A 383 28.11 -3.17 0.56
C ALA A 383 28.72 -4.57 0.69
N LYS A 384 28.55 -5.24 1.84
CA LYS A 384 29.00 -6.64 2.03
C LYS A 384 28.33 -7.58 1.02
N TYR A 385 27.02 -7.43 0.83
CA TYR A 385 26.27 -8.23 -0.14
C TYR A 385 26.76 -7.97 -1.57
N ALA A 386 26.88 -6.71 -1.97
CA ALA A 386 27.33 -6.31 -3.30
C ALA A 386 28.75 -6.81 -3.60
N ALA A 387 29.69 -6.62 -2.67
CA ALA A 387 31.07 -7.07 -2.83
C ALA A 387 31.16 -8.59 -3.05
N ARG A 388 30.40 -9.38 -2.27
CA ARG A 388 30.36 -10.85 -2.44
C ARG A 388 29.60 -11.29 -3.68
N ALA A 389 28.57 -10.57 -4.11
CA ALA A 389 27.87 -10.84 -5.36
C ALA A 389 28.80 -10.62 -6.57
N LEU A 390 29.51 -9.49 -6.60
CA LEU A 390 30.49 -9.15 -7.63
C LEU A 390 31.65 -10.16 -7.65
N LEU A 391 32.20 -10.49 -6.49
CA LEU A 391 33.27 -11.48 -6.40
C LEU A 391 32.84 -12.85 -6.95
N ARG A 392 31.64 -13.32 -6.62
CA ARG A 392 31.13 -14.59 -7.14
C ARG A 392 30.84 -14.53 -8.64
N ALA A 393 30.33 -13.42 -9.14
CA ALA A 393 30.15 -13.23 -10.58
C ALA A 393 31.49 -13.29 -11.32
N ALA A 394 32.51 -12.61 -10.79
CA ALA A 394 33.88 -12.64 -11.32
C ALA A 394 34.50 -14.05 -11.27
N LEU A 395 34.34 -14.79 -10.15
CA LEU A 395 34.83 -16.16 -10.02
C LEU A 395 34.15 -17.14 -10.97
N ARG A 396 32.86 -16.92 -11.29
CA ARG A 396 32.13 -17.72 -12.29
C ARG A 396 32.54 -17.40 -13.72
N ALA A 397 32.92 -16.16 -14.00
CA ALA A 397 33.40 -15.72 -15.30
C ALA A 397 34.88 -16.07 -15.54
N ALA A 398 35.68 -16.23 -14.48
CA ALA A 398 37.09 -16.54 -14.56
C ALA A 398 37.38 -18.02 -14.91
N PRO A 399 38.52 -18.32 -15.58
CA PRO A 399 38.96 -19.70 -15.83
C PRO A 399 39.12 -20.50 -14.53
N LYS A 400 38.67 -21.76 -14.50
CA LYS A 400 38.68 -22.64 -13.30
C LYS A 400 40.04 -22.74 -12.60
N LYS A 401 41.15 -22.66 -13.34
CA LYS A 401 42.51 -22.68 -12.78
C LYS A 401 42.86 -21.39 -12.03
N LEU A 402 42.38 -20.24 -12.51
CA LEU A 402 42.64 -18.93 -11.90
C LEU A 402 41.72 -18.69 -10.69
N SER A 403 40.45 -19.12 -10.76
CA SER A 403 39.51 -19.00 -9.65
C SER A 403 39.88 -19.89 -8.45
N ALA A 404 40.53 -21.03 -8.69
CA ALA A 404 41.07 -21.89 -7.64
C ALA A 404 42.36 -21.34 -6.99
N ALA A 405 43.19 -20.62 -7.76
CA ALA A 405 44.48 -20.09 -7.31
C ALA A 405 44.40 -18.76 -6.53
N LEU A 406 43.27 -18.04 -6.61
CA LEU A 406 43.09 -16.78 -5.87
C LEU A 406 42.96 -17.03 -4.35
N PRO A 407 43.76 -16.34 -3.50
CA PRO A 407 43.77 -16.49 -2.05
C PRO A 407 42.57 -15.75 -1.42
N ILE A 408 41.37 -16.19 -1.78
CA ILE A 408 40.11 -15.66 -1.27
C ILE A 408 39.65 -16.56 -0.12
N PRO A 409 39.41 -16.01 1.08
CA PRO A 409 38.89 -16.79 2.20
C PRO A 409 37.57 -17.49 1.82
N ASP A 410 37.38 -18.75 2.23
CA ASP A 410 36.20 -19.55 1.87
C ASP A 410 34.87 -18.90 2.26
N VAL A 411 34.88 -18.08 3.31
CA VAL A 411 33.72 -17.29 3.76
C VAL A 411 33.21 -16.34 2.67
N TRP A 412 34.07 -15.82 1.81
CA TRP A 412 33.74 -14.91 0.72
C TRP A 412 33.34 -15.63 -0.58
N ARG A 413 33.65 -16.93 -0.69
CA ARG A 413 33.22 -17.77 -1.81
C ARG A 413 31.75 -18.20 -1.67
N LYS A 414 31.22 -18.25 -0.43
CA LYS A 414 29.83 -18.60 -0.15
C LYS A 414 28.86 -17.43 -0.39
N PRO A 415 27.59 -17.70 -0.77
CA PRO A 415 26.54 -16.69 -0.76
C PRO A 415 26.46 -16.01 0.60
N TYR A 416 26.27 -14.69 0.59
CA TYR A 416 26.03 -13.92 1.82
C TYR A 416 24.56 -13.60 1.93
N THR A 417 24.00 -13.94 3.08
CA THR A 417 22.69 -13.44 3.44
C THR A 417 22.86 -12.19 4.31
N PRO A 418 22.27 -11.04 3.92
CA PRO A 418 22.30 -9.85 4.74
C PRO A 418 21.63 -10.07 6.09
N ASP A 419 22.16 -9.43 7.12
CA ASP A 419 21.59 -9.49 8.46
C ASP A 419 20.48 -8.45 8.63
N PHE A 420 19.23 -8.90 8.52
CA PHE A 420 18.06 -8.06 8.69
C PHE A 420 17.75 -7.68 10.14
N SER A 421 18.38 -8.31 11.13
CA SER A 421 18.24 -7.89 12.53
C SER A 421 18.82 -6.49 12.76
N SER A 422 19.78 -6.08 11.92
CA SER A 422 20.34 -4.71 11.93
C SER A 422 19.38 -3.64 11.40
N ALA A 423 18.29 -4.02 10.74
CA ALA A 423 17.33 -3.11 10.11
C ALA A 423 16.00 -2.99 10.88
N PHE A 424 15.70 -3.94 11.77
CA PHE A 424 14.41 -4.02 12.47
C PHE A 424 14.60 -4.24 13.97
N ASP A 425 14.06 -3.33 14.78
CA ASP A 425 14.00 -3.49 16.23
C ASP A 425 12.97 -4.55 16.64
N ALA A 426 11.88 -4.66 15.88
CA ALA A 426 10.82 -5.62 16.08
C ALA A 426 10.33 -6.17 14.73
N ALA A 427 10.06 -7.48 14.69
CA ALA A 427 9.49 -8.16 13.53
C ALA A 427 8.26 -8.96 13.95
N CYS A 428 7.14 -8.68 13.28
CA CYS A 428 5.94 -9.50 13.36
C CYS A 428 5.80 -10.26 12.04
N ILE A 429 5.90 -11.59 12.10
CA ILE A 429 5.74 -12.48 10.94
C ILE A 429 4.43 -13.22 11.16
N HIS A 430 3.52 -13.09 10.19
CA HIS A 430 2.26 -13.82 10.20
C HIS A 430 2.51 -15.32 10.42
N THR A 431 1.62 -15.96 11.17
CA THR A 431 1.74 -17.31 11.75
C THR A 431 1.71 -18.45 10.71
N GLY A 432 2.57 -18.42 9.71
CA GLY A 432 3.11 -19.65 9.15
C GLY A 432 3.96 -20.30 10.24
N GLY A 433 3.74 -21.59 10.51
CA GLY A 433 4.28 -22.30 11.68
C GLY A 433 5.79 -22.11 11.92
N ARG A 434 6.29 -22.58 13.07
CA ARG A 434 7.67 -22.35 13.57
C ARG A 434 8.79 -22.43 12.52
N GLY A 435 8.63 -23.24 11.47
CA GLY A 435 9.55 -23.29 10.32
C GLY A 435 9.74 -21.96 9.60
N LEU A 436 8.66 -21.21 9.31
CA LEU A 436 8.76 -19.92 8.62
C LEU A 436 9.42 -18.85 9.50
N GLN A 437 9.11 -18.85 10.79
CA GLN A 437 9.76 -17.95 11.76
C GLN A 437 11.27 -18.22 11.87
N ARG A 438 11.69 -19.49 11.82
CA ARG A 438 13.10 -19.89 11.83
C ARG A 438 13.82 -19.48 10.54
N LEU A 439 13.20 -19.63 9.38
CA LEU A 439 13.79 -19.23 8.09
C LEU A 439 14.11 -17.73 8.07
N VAL A 440 13.17 -16.89 8.52
CA VAL A 440 13.39 -15.43 8.56
C VAL A 440 14.43 -15.03 9.61
N ARG A 441 14.39 -15.63 10.82
CA ARG A 441 15.36 -15.31 11.88
C ARG A 441 16.77 -15.80 11.60
N ALA A 442 16.92 -16.92 10.90
CA ALA A 442 18.23 -17.49 10.61
C ALA A 442 18.97 -16.75 9.47
N GLY A 443 18.32 -15.81 8.77
CA GLY A 443 18.87 -15.27 7.52
C GLY A 443 19.16 -16.39 6.53
N VAL A 444 18.37 -17.48 6.55
CA VAL A 444 18.47 -18.58 5.60
C VAL A 444 17.21 -18.49 4.76
N TYR A 445 17.33 -17.78 3.64
CA TYR A 445 16.26 -17.67 2.63
C TYR A 445 16.27 -18.88 1.70
#